data_AF-A0A0R2LTS0-F1
#
_entry.id   AF-A0A0R2LTS0-F1
#
_cell.length_a   1.000
_cell.length_b   1.000
_cell.length_c   1.000
_cell.angle_alpha   90.00
_cell.angle_beta   90.00
_cell.angle_gamma   90.00
#
_symmetry.space_group_name_H-M   'P 1'
#
loop_
_entity.id
_entity.type
_entity.pdbx_description
1 polymer ?
#
loop_
_entity_poly.entity_id
_entity_poly.type
_entity_poly.pdbx_seq_one_letter_code
_entity_poly.pdbx_strand_id
1 'polypeptide(L)'
;MRLTKFFITTLATLSLSLLGSFALPTISNNSETVARADDTGQNVSVDLILNKQVLLSIGSAYVQNQTTVNDIFAANESTAGATKGSLALEIQLASYVANHIWTAKQAGVFLSNFSQNGLTSDRAEQEISYFSSYYDYEASHFMLDMPTFESMLNEPIASDDQTQDFTIKRDIPINPAPLTMAITYKINDGTALPAETFKDIEATTDDQSKSFSKSITGADKQVYTDTDHMLIPKVPGYTANKSSVTFDESKVDASSGVQPVTVTYIKNSSTPVTPAPTPSTPATFQVYGKQKFYSYQNVDFKKSERVKKYAKKPSVYAPVFTVVKTTQSKAGTPRYQLSDGTYITAKSAYVGKLFLRKNVKTLYVTNPRGTWTHGTVMFYYPTQLLHHLNQGTKVTVTHLIKNGPVTRYMLADGTFITGNKSYVTTTKPKKVIHVKARDGRNLYSDVNLTHRLKHYRKGHIFTVKSWDYSHGHNLSVSGTKRYKVAGGYITGNPKLVKIVK
;
A
#
# COMPACT_ATOMS: atom_id res chain seq x y z
N MET A 1 -25.28 36.84 52.05
CA MET A 1 -25.46 35.37 52.10
C MET A 1 -24.64 34.74 50.98
N ARG A 2 -24.04 33.55 51.14
CA ARG A 2 -23.18 32.95 50.10
C ARG A 2 -23.98 32.51 48.88
N LEU A 3 -23.43 32.71 47.68
CA LEU A 3 -23.86 32.03 46.45
C LEU A 3 -22.64 31.81 45.54
N THR A 4 -22.11 30.60 45.57
CA THR A 4 -20.95 30.19 44.78
C THR A 4 -21.35 30.03 43.33
N LYS A 5 -20.80 30.85 42.42
CA LYS A 5 -20.86 30.56 40.98
C LYS A 5 -19.63 29.76 40.58
N PHE A 6 -19.85 28.52 40.15
CA PHE A 6 -18.83 27.75 39.43
C PHE A 6 -18.47 28.46 38.13
N PHE A 7 -17.18 28.50 37.81
CA PHE A 7 -16.75 28.68 36.43
C PHE A 7 -17.06 27.39 35.68
N ILE A 8 -17.98 27.45 34.73
CA ILE A 8 -18.04 26.46 33.64
C ILE A 8 -17.18 27.06 32.53
N THR A 9 -16.02 26.46 32.29
CA THR A 9 -15.13 26.82 31.18
C THR A 9 -15.84 26.54 29.86
N THR A 10 -15.88 27.54 28.98
CA THR A 10 -16.50 27.42 27.67
C THR A 10 -15.77 26.38 26.82
N LEU A 11 -16.42 25.25 26.52
CA LEU A 11 -15.87 24.27 25.58
C LEU A 11 -15.85 24.92 24.18
N ALA A 12 -14.67 25.07 23.61
CA ALA A 12 -14.51 25.68 22.29
C ALA A 12 -14.86 24.66 21.21
N THR A 13 -16.07 24.74 20.64
CA THR A 13 -16.48 23.96 19.46
C THR A 13 -15.76 24.48 18.21
N LEU A 14 -14.49 24.13 18.05
CA LEU A 14 -13.78 24.29 16.79
C LEU A 14 -14.30 23.24 15.80
N SER A 15 -14.89 23.70 14.70
CA SER A 15 -15.44 22.82 13.66
C SER A 15 -14.35 22.05 12.93
N LEU A 16 -14.60 20.77 12.67
CA LEU A 16 -13.69 19.84 11.99
C LEU A 16 -13.56 20.17 10.49
N SER A 17 -12.77 21.20 10.15
CA SER A 17 -12.83 21.89 8.86
C SER A 17 -12.18 21.19 7.65
N LEU A 18 -11.89 19.89 7.75
CA LEU A 18 -11.84 19.01 6.58
C LEU A 18 -13.23 18.91 5.94
N LEU A 19 -14.30 18.92 6.75
CA LEU A 19 -15.69 19.02 6.30
C LEU A 19 -16.18 20.48 6.41
N GLY A 20 -16.76 21.01 5.34
CA GLY A 20 -17.38 22.32 5.34
C GLY A 20 -18.56 22.38 6.32
N SER A 21 -18.69 23.49 7.07
CA SER A 21 -19.58 23.61 8.23
C SER A 21 -21.06 23.36 7.93
N PHE A 22 -21.53 22.13 8.17
CA PHE A 22 -22.94 21.80 8.31
C PHE A 22 -23.24 21.48 9.78
N ALA A 23 -23.82 22.45 10.48
CA ALA A 23 -24.30 22.26 11.84
C ALA A 23 -25.66 21.54 11.82
N LEU A 24 -25.74 20.39 12.48
CA LEU A 24 -26.98 19.85 13.03
C LEU A 24 -26.91 19.95 14.57
N PRO A 25 -28.05 20.15 15.27
CA PRO A 25 -28.06 20.62 16.65
C PRO A 25 -27.69 19.54 17.69
N THR A 26 -27.39 20.01 18.91
CA THR A 26 -26.79 19.23 20.00
C THR A 26 -27.74 18.27 20.73
N ILE A 27 -27.40 16.97 20.72
CA ILE A 27 -27.42 15.98 21.83
C ILE A 27 -28.68 15.89 22.75
N SER A 28 -29.33 14.72 22.78
CA SER A 28 -29.83 14.10 24.04
C SER A 28 -30.21 12.60 23.90
N ASN A 29 -29.49 11.73 24.63
CA ASN A 29 -29.87 10.45 25.27
C ASN A 29 -30.69 9.33 24.57
N ASN A 30 -30.07 8.14 24.53
CA ASN A 30 -30.59 6.77 24.77
C ASN A 30 -31.79 6.19 23.98
N SER A 31 -31.49 5.30 23.02
CA SER A 31 -32.24 4.05 22.74
C SER A 31 -31.44 3.08 21.84
N GLU A 32 -31.86 1.80 21.76
CA GLU A 32 -31.28 0.72 20.94
C GLU A 32 -32.40 0.01 20.13
N THR A 33 -32.30 -0.18 18.79
CA THR A 33 -33.20 -1.09 18.00
C THR A 33 -32.67 -1.46 16.58
N VAL A 34 -33.38 -2.38 15.86
CA VAL A 34 -33.06 -2.97 14.52
C VAL A 34 -34.35 -3.37 13.72
N ALA A 35 -34.37 -3.45 12.36
CA ALA A 35 -35.48 -3.89 11.45
C ALA A 35 -35.01 -4.33 10.00
N ARG A 36 -35.54 -3.97 8.79
CA ARG A 36 -36.88 -3.46 8.31
C ARG A 36 -37.07 -2.98 6.81
N ALA A 37 -36.03 -2.84 5.97
CA ALA A 37 -35.89 -1.97 4.76
C ALA A 37 -36.99 -1.77 3.66
N ASP A 38 -37.22 -0.50 3.26
CA ASP A 38 -37.48 -0.06 1.86
C ASP A 38 -37.17 1.44 1.47
N ASP A 39 -36.37 1.61 0.41
CA ASP A 39 -36.28 2.65 -0.64
C ASP A 39 -36.60 4.16 -0.42
N THR A 40 -36.54 4.72 0.79
CA THR A 40 -36.40 6.19 1.00
C THR A 40 -35.18 6.54 1.84
N GLY A 41 -34.54 7.68 1.54
CA GLY A 41 -33.20 8.03 2.04
C GLY A 41 -33.15 8.31 3.53
N GLN A 42 -32.51 7.40 4.28
CA GLN A 42 -32.25 7.51 5.72
C GLN A 42 -30.88 8.18 5.95
N ASN A 43 -30.76 9.09 6.92
CA ASN A 43 -29.45 9.60 7.32
C ASN A 43 -28.82 8.68 8.36
N VAL A 44 -27.72 8.04 7.99
CA VAL A 44 -26.94 7.21 8.91
C VAL A 44 -25.73 8.01 9.37
N SER A 45 -25.53 8.10 10.69
CA SER A 45 -24.30 8.62 11.28
C SER A 45 -23.44 7.51 11.88
N VAL A 46 -22.13 7.71 11.89
CA VAL A 46 -21.18 6.84 12.60
C VAL A 46 -20.45 7.67 13.65
N ASP A 47 -20.71 7.36 14.91
CA ASP A 47 -19.95 7.82 16.07
C ASP A 47 -18.76 6.88 16.28
N LEU A 48 -17.56 7.34 15.97
CA LEU A 48 -16.35 6.71 16.49
C LEU A 48 -16.16 7.11 17.96
N ILE A 49 -16.03 6.10 18.82
CA ILE A 49 -15.88 6.27 20.27
C ILE A 49 -14.45 6.00 20.69
N LEU A 50 -13.88 6.91 21.49
CA LEU A 50 -12.62 6.73 22.19
C LEU A 50 -12.89 6.95 23.68
N ASN A 51 -12.54 5.99 24.54
CA ASN A 51 -12.75 6.06 25.99
C ASN A 51 -14.17 6.51 26.42
N LYS A 52 -15.21 6.00 25.72
CA LYS A 52 -16.64 6.33 25.94
C LYS A 52 -17.05 7.76 25.55
N GLN A 53 -16.16 8.58 25.00
CA GLN A 53 -16.47 9.87 24.38
C GLN A 53 -16.57 9.69 22.85
N VAL A 54 -17.43 10.46 22.19
CA VAL A 54 -17.49 10.48 20.71
C VAL A 54 -16.34 11.35 20.20
N LEU A 55 -15.34 10.72 19.57
CA LEU A 55 -14.18 11.40 18.99
C LEU A 55 -14.50 12.03 17.64
N LEU A 56 -15.33 11.35 16.84
CA LEU A 56 -15.74 11.77 15.50
C LEU A 56 -17.17 11.28 15.25
N SER A 57 -18.04 12.16 14.75
CA SER A 57 -19.35 11.79 14.22
C SER A 57 -19.44 12.26 12.76
N ILE A 58 -19.80 11.37 11.84
CA ILE A 58 -19.93 11.64 10.41
C ILE A 58 -21.24 11.08 9.86
N GLY A 59 -21.89 11.77 8.93
CA GLY A 59 -23.21 11.39 8.40
C GLY A 59 -23.21 11.10 6.90
N SER A 60 -24.12 10.24 6.43
CA SER A 60 -24.46 10.07 5.01
C SER A 60 -25.96 9.94 4.83
N ALA A 61 -26.53 10.75 3.93
CA ALA A 61 -27.95 10.72 3.55
C ALA A 61 -28.32 9.56 2.58
N TYR A 62 -27.35 8.72 2.22
CA TYR A 62 -27.52 7.60 1.32
C TYR A 62 -26.70 6.40 1.81
N VAL A 63 -27.42 5.37 2.27
CA VAL A 63 -26.89 4.07 2.66
C VAL A 63 -27.65 3.01 1.87
N GLN A 64 -26.93 2.01 1.37
CA GLN A 64 -27.47 0.88 0.61
C GLN A 64 -27.21 -0.42 1.38
N ASN A 65 -27.92 -1.48 1.01
CA ASN A 65 -27.61 -2.82 1.51
C ASN A 65 -26.13 -3.15 1.23
N GLN A 66 -25.38 -3.54 2.26
CA GLN A 66 -23.92 -3.75 2.28
C GLN A 66 -23.02 -2.51 2.30
N THR A 67 -23.54 -1.28 2.47
CA THR A 67 -22.71 -0.10 2.75
C THR A 67 -21.89 -0.32 4.04
N THR A 68 -20.60 -0.03 3.98
CA THR A 68 -19.68 -0.15 5.12
C THR A 68 -19.39 1.22 5.76
N VAL A 69 -18.79 1.23 6.95
CA VAL A 69 -18.28 2.48 7.56
C VAL A 69 -17.27 3.17 6.63
N ASN A 70 -16.40 2.41 5.94
CA ASN A 70 -15.44 2.89 4.93
C ASN A 70 -16.12 3.56 3.71
N ASP A 71 -17.39 3.27 3.45
CA ASP A 71 -18.16 3.93 2.40
C ASP A 71 -18.80 5.24 2.89
N ILE A 72 -19.25 5.31 4.15
CA ILE A 72 -19.67 6.58 4.79
C ILE A 72 -18.48 7.53 4.94
N PHE A 73 -17.31 7.02 5.33
CA PHE A 73 -16.04 7.76 5.33
C PHE A 73 -15.79 8.35 3.93
N ALA A 74 -15.81 7.52 2.89
CA ALA A 74 -15.54 7.96 1.52
C ALA A 74 -16.59 8.92 0.94
N ALA A 75 -17.84 8.83 1.37
CA ALA A 75 -18.88 9.78 0.99
C ALA A 75 -18.62 11.17 1.63
N ASN A 76 -18.24 11.20 2.91
CA ASN A 76 -17.84 12.42 3.61
C ASN A 76 -16.58 13.02 2.97
N GLU A 77 -15.54 12.21 2.76
CA GLU A 77 -14.30 12.62 2.10
C GLU A 77 -14.55 13.15 0.68
N SER A 78 -15.37 12.47 -0.12
CA SER A 78 -15.75 12.96 -1.46
C SER A 78 -16.57 14.25 -1.44
N THR A 79 -17.25 14.57 -0.33
CA THR A 79 -18.03 15.81 -0.16
C THR A 79 -17.14 16.95 0.33
N ALA A 80 -16.17 16.65 1.21
CA ALA A 80 -15.06 17.52 1.58
C ALA A 80 -14.10 17.82 0.41
N GLY A 81 -14.07 16.96 -0.60
CA GLY A 81 -13.00 16.92 -1.60
C GLY A 81 -11.70 16.30 -1.07
N ALA A 82 -11.71 15.70 0.12
CA ALA A 82 -10.58 14.95 0.66
C ALA A 82 -10.31 13.66 -0.15
N THR A 83 -9.12 13.09 0.01
CA THR A 83 -8.71 11.87 -0.70
C THR A 83 -9.17 10.63 0.07
N LYS A 84 -9.87 9.66 -0.56
CA LYS A 84 -10.44 8.50 0.13
C LYS A 84 -9.41 7.81 1.04
N GLY A 85 -9.76 7.65 2.31
CA GLY A 85 -8.92 7.07 3.37
C GLY A 85 -8.14 8.10 4.21
N SER A 86 -8.25 9.40 3.93
CA SER A 86 -7.70 10.50 4.72
C SER A 86 -8.11 10.47 6.20
N LEU A 87 -9.38 10.24 6.52
CA LEU A 87 -9.86 10.19 7.91
C LEU A 87 -9.28 8.98 8.67
N ALA A 88 -9.19 7.83 8.02
CA ALA A 88 -8.57 6.64 8.60
C ALA A 88 -7.05 6.81 8.79
N LEU A 89 -6.39 7.51 7.87
CA LEU A 89 -4.98 7.87 7.96
C LEU A 89 -4.73 8.90 9.09
N GLU A 90 -5.60 9.90 9.24
CA GLU A 90 -5.52 10.90 10.31
C GLU A 90 -5.61 10.26 11.69
N ILE A 91 -6.55 9.31 11.88
CA ILE A 91 -6.70 8.53 13.11
C ILE A 91 -5.45 7.67 13.39
N GLN A 92 -4.85 7.06 12.36
CA GLN A 92 -3.58 6.33 12.47
C GLN A 92 -2.41 7.25 12.86
N LEU A 93 -2.33 8.43 12.25
CA LEU A 93 -1.28 9.42 12.49
C LEU A 93 -1.38 10.03 13.89
N ALA A 94 -2.59 10.34 14.36
CA ALA A 94 -2.84 10.80 15.73
C ALA A 94 -2.33 9.80 16.77
N SER A 95 -2.53 8.50 16.55
CA SER A 95 -1.97 7.44 17.41
C SER A 95 -0.43 7.39 17.37
N TYR A 96 0.21 7.63 16.22
CA TYR A 96 1.68 7.74 16.15
C TYR A 96 2.23 8.99 16.85
N VAL A 97 1.50 10.11 16.84
CA VAL A 97 1.89 11.35 17.54
C VAL A 97 1.71 11.21 19.04
N ALA A 98 0.59 10.62 19.50
CA ALA A 98 0.32 10.36 20.92
C ALA A 98 1.26 9.33 21.57
N ASN A 99 2.03 8.58 20.77
CA ASN A 99 3.09 7.68 21.25
C ASN A 99 4.50 8.22 20.96
N HIS A 100 4.59 9.50 20.61
CA HIS A 100 5.78 10.24 20.15
C HIS A 100 6.54 9.62 18.97
N ILE A 101 6.00 8.60 18.29
CA ILE A 101 6.68 7.91 17.18
C ILE A 101 6.97 8.93 16.06
N TRP A 102 5.98 9.75 15.71
CA TRP A 102 6.10 10.90 14.80
C TRP A 102 5.84 12.20 15.55
N THR A 103 6.36 13.32 15.04
CA THR A 103 5.94 14.66 15.50
C THR A 103 4.66 15.08 14.79
N ALA A 104 3.87 15.98 15.39
CA ALA A 104 2.64 16.48 14.77
C ALA A 104 2.92 17.15 13.41
N LYS A 105 4.04 17.87 13.30
CA LYS A 105 4.57 18.45 12.05
C LYS A 105 4.85 17.42 10.96
N GLN A 106 5.54 16.31 11.30
CA GLN A 106 5.80 15.22 10.34
C GLN A 106 4.49 14.60 9.83
N ALA A 107 3.55 14.37 10.76
CA ALA A 107 2.25 13.81 10.46
C ALA A 107 1.39 14.76 9.60
N GLY A 108 1.38 16.05 9.91
CA GLY A 108 0.68 17.09 9.15
C GLY A 108 1.20 17.22 7.73
N VAL A 109 2.53 17.27 7.55
CA VAL A 109 3.19 17.25 6.22
C VAL A 109 2.86 15.96 5.46
N PHE A 110 2.75 14.80 6.12
CA PHE A 110 2.38 13.55 5.45
C PHE A 110 0.91 13.57 4.98
N LEU A 111 -0.02 13.99 5.86
CA LEU A 111 -1.45 14.08 5.55
C LEU A 111 -1.77 15.14 4.49
N SER A 112 -1.09 16.29 4.51
CA SER A 112 -1.23 17.32 3.48
C SER A 112 -0.71 16.88 2.11
N ASN A 113 0.32 16.02 2.06
CA ASN A 113 0.78 15.40 0.81
C ASN A 113 -0.13 14.25 0.33
N PHE A 114 -0.93 13.66 1.24
CA PHE A 114 -1.92 12.64 0.89
C PHE A 114 -3.23 13.26 0.38
N SER A 115 -3.69 14.35 1.00
CA SER A 115 -4.95 15.02 0.64
C SER A 115 -4.74 15.97 -0.54
N GLN A 116 -5.17 15.56 -1.74
CA GLN A 116 -4.89 16.27 -3.00
C GLN A 116 -5.50 17.69 -3.13
N ASN A 117 -6.38 18.12 -2.22
CA ASN A 117 -7.15 19.36 -2.34
C ASN A 117 -6.90 20.34 -1.19
N GLY A 118 -5.81 21.12 -1.29
CA GLY A 118 -5.65 22.40 -0.59
C GLY A 118 -5.38 22.37 0.93
N LEU A 119 -5.45 21.22 1.57
CA LEU A 119 -5.06 21.05 2.97
C LEU A 119 -3.58 21.43 3.15
N THR A 120 -3.30 22.44 3.97
CA THR A 120 -1.90 22.84 4.27
C THR A 120 -1.29 21.92 5.32
N SER A 121 0.05 21.82 5.32
CA SER A 121 0.81 21.12 6.37
C SER A 121 0.42 21.58 7.76
N ASP A 122 0.32 22.89 7.93
CA ASP A 122 0.11 23.58 9.19
C ASP A 122 -1.31 23.36 9.72
N ARG A 123 -2.30 23.19 8.82
CA ARG A 123 -3.68 22.84 9.20
C ARG A 123 -3.78 21.37 9.58
N ALA A 124 -3.19 20.48 8.79
CA ALA A 124 -3.12 19.06 9.10
C ALA A 124 -2.34 18.78 10.40
N GLU A 125 -1.30 19.56 10.70
CA GLU A 125 -0.56 19.52 11.97
C GLU A 125 -1.46 19.92 13.15
N GLN A 126 -2.28 20.97 13.02
CA GLN A 126 -3.26 21.36 14.04
C GLN A 126 -4.32 20.28 14.27
N GLU A 127 -4.86 19.68 13.20
CA GLU A 127 -5.92 18.67 13.27
C GLU A 127 -5.40 17.37 13.90
N ILE A 128 -4.22 16.90 13.49
CA ILE A 128 -3.57 15.73 14.09
C ILE A 128 -3.14 16.01 15.54
N SER A 129 -2.66 17.22 15.86
CA SER A 129 -2.38 17.63 17.26
C SER A 129 -3.65 17.52 18.12
N TYR A 130 -4.77 18.07 17.64
CA TYR A 130 -6.06 18.00 18.31
C TYR A 130 -6.50 16.54 18.54
N PHE A 131 -6.54 15.71 17.49
CA PHE A 131 -6.88 14.29 17.61
C PHE A 131 -5.94 13.54 18.55
N SER A 132 -4.62 13.77 18.47
CA SER A 132 -3.63 13.08 19.33
C SER A 132 -3.82 13.40 20.81
N SER A 133 -4.26 14.61 21.15
CA SER A 133 -4.50 14.99 22.55
C SER A 133 -5.64 14.19 23.22
N TYR A 134 -6.61 13.66 22.46
CA TYR A 134 -7.62 12.74 23.00
C TYR A 134 -7.08 11.35 23.35
N TYR A 135 -6.00 10.90 22.69
CA TYR A 135 -5.30 9.65 23.03
C TYR A 135 -4.37 9.81 24.24
N ASP A 136 -3.98 11.04 24.57
CA ASP A 136 -3.05 11.40 25.66
C ASP A 136 -3.80 11.78 26.96
N TYR A 137 -4.92 12.51 26.84
CA TYR A 137 -5.65 13.08 27.99
C TYR A 137 -6.39 12.07 28.87
N GLU A 138 -7.01 11.03 28.28
CA GLU A 138 -7.87 10.05 28.98
C GLU A 138 -7.25 8.66 29.05
N ALA A 139 -6.06 8.44 28.46
CA ALA A 139 -5.56 7.11 28.15
C ALA A 139 -4.05 6.99 28.42
N SER A 140 -3.65 5.98 29.21
CA SER A 140 -2.25 5.68 29.56
C SER A 140 -1.43 5.13 28.38
N HIS A 141 -1.19 5.96 27.35
CA HIS A 141 -0.57 5.66 26.05
C HIS A 141 -1.23 4.49 25.30
N PHE A 142 -1.86 4.76 24.15
CA PHE A 142 -2.60 3.74 23.41
C PHE A 142 -2.26 3.74 21.91
N MET A 143 -2.10 2.55 21.35
CA MET A 143 -1.78 2.31 19.94
C MET A 143 -2.97 1.71 19.20
N LEU A 144 -3.35 2.32 18.08
CA LEU A 144 -4.41 1.84 17.19
C LEU A 144 -4.12 0.44 16.64
N ASP A 145 -5.06 -0.49 16.84
CA ASP A 145 -5.05 -1.82 16.23
C ASP A 145 -5.46 -1.71 14.76
N MET A 146 -4.51 -1.44 13.88
CA MET A 146 -4.76 -1.29 12.44
C MET A 146 -5.49 -2.51 11.82
N PRO A 147 -5.11 -3.78 12.08
CA PRO A 147 -5.90 -4.93 11.64
C PRO A 147 -7.37 -4.92 12.08
N THR A 148 -7.65 -4.66 13.37
CA THR A 148 -9.03 -4.64 13.88
C THR A 148 -9.79 -3.41 13.38
N PHE A 149 -9.12 -2.25 13.24
CA PHE A 149 -9.70 -1.02 12.69
C PHE A 149 -10.03 -1.16 11.20
N GLU A 150 -9.15 -1.74 10.37
CA GLU A 150 -9.47 -2.06 8.98
C GLU A 150 -10.61 -3.09 8.89
N SER A 151 -10.70 -4.07 9.80
CA SER A 151 -11.83 -5.00 9.84
C SER A 151 -13.15 -4.30 10.19
N MET A 152 -13.14 -3.42 11.19
CA MET A 152 -14.29 -2.62 11.63
C MET A 152 -14.78 -1.65 10.54
N LEU A 153 -13.87 -0.96 9.87
CA LEU A 153 -14.21 -0.02 8.80
C LEU A 153 -14.87 -0.72 7.60
N ASN A 154 -14.49 -1.96 7.30
CA ASN A 154 -15.06 -2.75 6.19
C ASN A 154 -16.21 -3.68 6.63
N GLU A 155 -16.69 -3.57 7.88
CA GLU A 155 -17.89 -4.25 8.33
C GLU A 155 -19.14 -3.66 7.63
N PRO A 156 -20.03 -4.48 7.03
CA PRO A 156 -21.30 -4.01 6.54
C PRO A 156 -22.16 -3.46 7.68
N ILE A 157 -22.77 -2.31 7.46
CA ILE A 157 -23.76 -1.75 8.36
C ILE A 157 -24.98 -2.66 8.35
N ALA A 158 -25.26 -3.30 9.49
CA ALA A 158 -26.55 -3.90 9.76
C ALA A 158 -27.56 -2.76 9.87
N SER A 159 -28.47 -2.66 8.89
CA SER A 159 -29.47 -1.61 8.89
C SER A 159 -30.46 -1.79 10.03
N ASP A 160 -30.90 -0.68 10.62
CA ASP A 160 -32.14 -0.68 11.39
C ASP A 160 -33.33 -0.71 10.43
N ASP A 161 -33.66 0.37 9.74
CA ASP A 161 -34.87 0.50 8.90
C ASP A 161 -36.24 0.50 9.63
N GLN A 162 -36.31 0.62 10.96
CA GLN A 162 -37.55 1.01 11.68
C GLN A 162 -37.58 2.52 11.94
N THR A 163 -36.41 3.17 11.88
CA THR A 163 -36.17 4.59 12.09
C THR A 163 -35.78 5.28 10.78
N GLN A 164 -36.06 6.59 10.67
CA GLN A 164 -35.74 7.38 9.48
C GLN A 164 -34.27 7.84 9.48
N ASP A 165 -33.67 8.06 10.64
CA ASP A 165 -32.26 8.40 10.83
C ASP A 165 -31.71 7.59 12.01
N PHE A 166 -30.47 7.07 11.93
CA PHE A 166 -29.86 6.31 13.03
C PHE A 166 -28.35 6.51 13.19
N THR A 167 -27.88 6.39 14.45
CA THR A 167 -26.46 6.54 14.83
C THR A 167 -25.84 5.19 15.15
N ILE A 168 -24.77 4.85 14.45
CA ILE A 168 -23.97 3.65 14.67
C ILE A 168 -22.79 4.00 15.55
N LYS A 169 -22.64 3.30 16.68
CA LYS A 169 -21.48 3.46 17.56
C LYS A 169 -20.41 2.42 17.26
N ARG A 170 -19.15 2.86 17.24
CA ARG A 170 -17.97 2.02 16.98
C ARG A 170 -16.80 2.48 17.84
N ASP A 171 -16.48 1.70 18.87
CA ASP A 171 -15.26 1.91 19.66
C ASP A 171 -14.02 1.74 18.78
N ILE A 172 -13.12 2.73 18.79
CA ILE A 172 -11.85 2.65 18.07
C ILE A 172 -11.00 1.56 18.74
N PRO A 173 -10.58 0.51 18.02
CA PRO A 173 -9.88 -0.61 18.62
C PRO A 173 -8.43 -0.20 18.93
N ILE A 174 -8.14 -0.04 20.21
CA ILE A 174 -6.86 0.40 20.73
C ILE A 174 -6.24 -0.66 21.65
N ASN A 175 -4.93 -0.83 21.54
CA ASN A 175 -4.12 -1.63 22.46
C ASN A 175 -3.39 -0.69 23.44
N PRO A 176 -3.30 -1.02 24.74
CA PRO A 176 -2.42 -0.33 25.66
C PRO A 176 -0.97 -0.37 25.15
N ALA A 177 -0.26 0.77 25.28
CA ALA A 177 1.12 0.95 24.84
C ALA A 177 2.06 1.26 26.03
N PRO A 178 2.13 0.39 27.06
CA PRO A 178 2.81 0.68 28.33
C PRO A 178 4.34 0.64 28.24
N LEU A 179 4.93 0.21 27.12
CA LEU A 179 6.37 0.04 27.00
C LEU A 179 7.04 1.30 26.46
N THR A 180 7.78 1.99 27.32
CA THR A 180 8.65 3.11 26.93
C THR A 180 9.94 2.58 26.29
N MET A 181 10.34 3.13 25.14
CA MET A 181 11.57 2.81 24.43
C MET A 181 12.42 4.07 24.23
N ALA A 182 13.67 4.04 24.72
CA ALA A 182 14.65 5.09 24.44
C ALA A 182 15.52 4.70 23.24
N ILE A 183 15.40 5.46 22.16
CA ILE A 183 16.18 5.27 20.94
C ILE A 183 17.35 6.26 20.92
N THR A 184 18.58 5.75 21.00
CA THR A 184 19.81 6.56 20.86
C THR A 184 20.37 6.44 19.45
N TYR A 185 20.48 7.56 18.75
CA TYR A 185 21.08 7.72 17.42
C TYR A 185 22.54 8.17 17.55
N LYS A 186 23.50 7.43 16.97
CA LYS A 186 24.92 7.83 16.94
C LYS A 186 25.67 7.36 15.70
N ILE A 187 26.79 7.98 15.36
CA ILE A 187 27.68 7.52 14.27
C ILE A 187 28.67 6.48 14.80
N ASN A 188 29.02 5.48 13.98
CA ASN A 188 29.95 4.41 14.35
C ASN A 188 31.43 4.88 14.50
N ASP A 189 31.80 6.05 13.98
CA ASP A 189 33.16 6.61 14.01
C ASP A 189 33.36 7.68 15.10
N GLY A 190 32.36 7.93 15.95
CA GLY A 190 32.42 8.93 17.02
C GLY A 190 32.32 10.39 16.55
N THR A 191 32.03 10.64 15.27
CA THR A 191 31.64 11.97 14.79
C THR A 191 30.19 12.30 15.17
N ALA A 192 29.88 13.61 15.26
CA ALA A 192 28.55 14.08 15.63
C ALA A 192 27.56 13.96 14.47
N LEU A 193 26.31 13.65 14.78
CA LEU A 193 25.20 13.67 13.82
C LEU A 193 24.80 15.13 13.45
N PRO A 194 24.30 15.40 12.23
CA PRO A 194 23.83 16.73 11.86
C PRO A 194 22.57 17.11 12.66
N ALA A 195 22.69 18.08 13.58
CA ALA A 195 21.66 18.37 14.57
C ALA A 195 20.26 18.65 13.98
N GLU A 196 20.18 19.48 12.93
CA GLU A 196 18.89 19.81 12.28
C GLU A 196 18.14 18.57 11.77
N THR A 197 18.85 17.50 11.37
CA THR A 197 18.25 16.23 10.92
C THR A 197 17.53 15.45 12.04
N PHE A 198 17.88 15.71 13.31
CA PHE A 198 17.28 15.06 14.48
C PHE A 198 16.32 16.00 15.24
N LYS A 199 16.39 17.29 14.95
CA LYS A 199 15.50 18.35 15.43
C LYS A 199 14.08 18.20 14.90
N ASP A 200 13.93 17.86 13.61
CA ASP A 200 12.61 17.58 12.99
C ASP A 200 11.90 16.34 13.56
N ILE A 201 12.60 15.49 14.32
CA ILE A 201 12.01 14.33 15.01
C ILE A 201 11.86 14.55 16.52
N GLU A 202 12.17 15.74 17.05
CA GLU A 202 12.17 16.06 18.49
C GLU A 202 13.14 15.20 19.34
N ALA A 203 14.24 14.72 18.75
CA ALA A 203 15.27 14.03 19.53
C ALA A 203 16.19 15.04 20.26
N THR A 204 16.45 14.80 21.54
CA THR A 204 17.34 15.61 22.37
C THR A 204 18.81 15.30 22.05
N THR A 205 19.69 16.30 22.08
CA THR A 205 21.14 16.10 21.95
C THR A 205 21.75 15.70 23.30
N ASP A 206 22.74 14.81 23.26
CA ASP A 206 23.74 14.66 24.32
C ASP A 206 25.10 15.03 23.74
N ASP A 207 25.56 16.24 24.08
CA ASP A 207 26.82 16.80 23.58
C ASP A 207 28.05 16.07 24.12
N GLN A 208 27.93 15.31 25.23
CA GLN A 208 29.03 14.53 25.79
C GLN A 208 29.25 13.24 24.99
N SER A 209 28.18 12.52 24.65
CA SER A 209 28.26 11.31 23.79
C SER A 209 28.17 11.59 22.29
N LYS A 210 27.88 12.84 21.89
CA LYS A 210 27.63 13.30 20.50
C LYS A 210 26.51 12.51 19.83
N SER A 211 25.52 12.11 20.61
CA SER A 211 24.38 11.31 20.18
C SER A 211 23.09 12.11 20.30
N PHE A 212 22.04 11.64 19.64
CA PHE A 212 20.68 12.12 19.85
C PHE A 212 19.86 11.03 20.50
N SER A 213 18.90 11.36 21.35
CA SER A 213 17.98 10.39 21.96
C SER A 213 16.52 10.80 21.80
N LYS A 214 15.64 9.82 21.58
CA LYS A 214 14.19 10.04 21.53
C LYS A 214 13.47 8.95 22.34
N SER A 215 12.49 9.34 23.14
CA SER A 215 11.57 8.42 23.82
C SER A 215 10.33 8.22 22.97
N ILE A 216 9.82 6.98 22.89
CA ILE A 216 8.55 6.61 22.25
C ILE A 216 7.85 5.51 23.05
N THR A 217 6.54 5.35 22.91
CA THR A 217 5.75 4.29 23.57
C THR A 217 5.15 3.29 22.58
N GLY A 218 4.82 2.09 23.06
CA GLY A 218 4.29 1.01 22.23
C GLY A 218 3.75 -0.18 23.02
N ALA A 219 2.95 -1.00 22.34
CA ALA A 219 2.43 -2.26 22.88
C ALA A 219 3.48 -3.38 22.77
N ASP A 220 3.42 -4.38 23.64
CA ASP A 220 4.36 -5.51 23.59
C ASP A 220 4.30 -6.26 22.24
N LYS A 221 5.48 -6.70 21.77
CA LYS A 221 5.73 -7.33 20.46
C LYS A 221 5.40 -6.45 19.23
N GLN A 222 4.96 -5.20 19.41
CA GLN A 222 4.64 -4.29 18.30
C GLN A 222 5.90 -3.94 17.50
N VAL A 223 5.81 -4.06 16.17
CA VAL A 223 6.91 -3.72 15.25
C VAL A 223 6.58 -2.45 14.49
N TYR A 224 7.21 -1.34 14.85
CA TYR A 224 7.17 -0.13 14.02
C TYR A 224 8.24 -0.22 12.92
N THR A 225 7.82 -0.19 11.66
CA THR A 225 8.74 -0.20 10.50
C THR A 225 8.76 1.18 9.86
N ASP A 226 9.89 1.86 9.93
CA ASP A 226 10.04 3.23 9.48
C ASP A 226 10.34 3.30 7.98
N THR A 227 9.30 3.19 7.16
CA THR A 227 9.41 3.22 5.70
C THR A 227 9.67 4.60 5.13
N ASP A 228 9.28 5.63 5.86
CA ASP A 228 9.20 7.02 5.38
C ASP A 228 10.30 7.90 5.99
N HIS A 229 11.04 7.37 6.98
CA HIS A 229 12.17 7.99 7.68
C HIS A 229 11.79 9.09 8.66
N MET A 230 10.67 8.89 9.36
CA MET A 230 10.15 9.82 10.35
C MET A 230 10.69 9.53 11.76
N LEU A 231 11.03 8.28 12.06
CA LEU A 231 11.67 7.88 13.33
C LEU A 231 13.19 7.74 13.19
N ILE A 232 13.68 7.32 12.02
CA ILE A 232 15.08 7.03 11.68
C ILE A 232 15.46 7.87 10.44
N PRO A 233 15.81 9.17 10.64
CA PRO A 233 16.09 10.11 9.56
C PRO A 233 17.16 9.66 8.54
N LYS A 234 17.06 10.21 7.33
CA LYS A 234 18.10 10.03 6.31
C LYS A 234 19.25 11.02 6.55
N VAL A 235 20.34 10.56 7.13
CA VAL A 235 21.56 11.37 7.31
C VAL A 235 22.42 11.33 6.02
N PRO A 236 22.67 12.47 5.33
CA PRO A 236 23.44 12.49 4.09
C PRO A 236 24.85 11.92 4.25
N GLY A 237 25.23 10.96 3.40
CA GLY A 237 26.54 10.31 3.47
C GLY A 237 26.66 9.16 4.50
N TYR A 238 25.57 8.81 5.19
CA TYR A 238 25.52 7.67 6.12
C TYR A 238 24.34 6.74 5.81
N THR A 239 24.31 5.57 6.44
CA THR A 239 23.20 4.60 6.41
C THR A 239 22.94 4.09 7.83
N ALA A 240 21.68 4.12 8.28
CA ALA A 240 21.31 3.55 9.58
C ALA A 240 21.36 2.01 9.57
N ASN A 241 21.80 1.40 10.67
CA ASN A 241 21.83 -0.06 10.86
C ASN A 241 20.45 -0.70 11.10
N LYS A 242 19.40 0.12 11.23
CA LYS A 242 18.01 -0.27 11.52
C LYS A 242 17.06 0.52 10.59
N SER A 243 15.95 -0.11 10.23
CA SER A 243 14.80 0.52 9.55
C SER A 243 13.47 0.17 10.23
N SER A 244 13.55 -0.33 11.46
CA SER A 244 12.42 -0.71 12.30
C SER A 244 12.86 -0.79 13.76
N VAL A 245 11.90 -0.68 14.65
CA VAL A 245 12.03 -0.99 16.08
C VAL A 245 10.95 -2.00 16.48
N THR A 246 11.19 -2.71 17.57
CA THR A 246 10.27 -3.71 18.11
C THR A 246 10.19 -3.50 19.60
N PHE A 247 9.00 -3.18 20.08
CA PHE A 247 8.69 -3.14 21.50
C PHE A 247 8.67 -4.57 22.03
N ASP A 248 9.33 -4.81 23.16
CA ASP A 248 9.55 -6.15 23.69
C ASP A 248 9.75 -6.05 25.20
N GLU A 249 8.74 -6.48 25.96
CA GLU A 249 8.74 -6.42 27.43
C GLU A 249 9.96 -7.12 28.03
N SER A 250 10.46 -8.19 27.41
CA SER A 250 11.65 -8.93 27.86
C SER A 250 12.97 -8.16 27.69
N LYS A 251 12.94 -6.96 27.08
CA LYS A 251 14.09 -6.08 26.85
C LYS A 251 13.97 -4.74 27.59
N VAL A 252 12.95 -4.55 28.41
CA VAL A 252 12.87 -3.41 29.34
C VAL A 252 13.96 -3.56 30.40
N ASP A 253 14.76 -2.52 30.61
CA ASP A 253 15.73 -2.49 31.69
C ASP A 253 15.02 -2.35 33.04
N ALA A 254 15.29 -3.28 33.96
CA ALA A 254 14.59 -3.38 35.24
C ALA A 254 14.93 -2.25 36.25
N SER A 255 15.92 -1.40 35.96
CA SER A 255 16.31 -0.29 36.84
C SER A 255 15.72 1.05 36.39
N SER A 256 15.45 1.20 35.09
CA SER A 256 14.94 2.43 34.47
C SER A 256 13.49 2.32 33.97
N GLY A 257 12.96 1.11 33.79
CA GLY A 257 11.63 0.87 33.24
C GLY A 257 11.51 1.17 31.74
N VAL A 258 12.64 1.25 31.03
CA VAL A 258 12.71 1.63 29.62
C VAL A 258 13.45 0.57 28.80
N GLN A 259 12.98 0.31 27.57
CA GLN A 259 13.70 -0.53 26.61
C GLN A 259 14.77 0.30 25.86
N PRO A 260 16.09 0.02 26.02
CA PRO A 260 17.13 0.75 25.30
C PRO A 260 17.33 0.21 23.87
N VAL A 261 17.34 1.10 22.88
CA VAL A 261 17.59 0.76 21.47
C VAL A 261 18.63 1.71 20.87
N THR A 262 19.75 1.18 20.37
CA THR A 262 20.74 1.97 19.62
C THR A 262 20.52 1.88 18.11
N VAL A 263 20.33 3.02 17.46
CA VAL A 263 20.45 3.20 16.02
C VAL A 263 21.84 3.73 15.70
N THR A 264 22.62 2.98 14.93
CA THR A 264 23.98 3.35 14.54
C THR A 264 24.00 3.74 13.07
N TYR A 265 24.42 4.97 12.79
CA TYR A 265 24.70 5.46 11.45
C TYR A 265 26.13 5.05 11.04
N ILE A 266 26.24 4.42 9.87
CA ILE A 266 27.48 3.91 9.31
C ILE A 266 27.83 4.74 8.09
N LYS A 267 29.06 5.22 8.01
CA LYS A 267 29.54 6.11 6.94
C LYS A 267 29.59 5.40 5.59
N ASN A 268 28.98 6.00 4.57
CA ASN A 268 28.97 5.46 3.21
C ASN A 268 30.34 5.70 2.57
N SER A 269 31.16 4.65 2.41
CA SER A 269 32.48 4.75 1.79
C SER A 269 32.40 5.25 0.35
N SER A 270 33.26 6.20 -0.03
CA SER A 270 33.28 6.82 -1.36
C SER A 270 34.02 6.02 -2.43
N THR A 271 34.60 4.86 -2.08
CA THR A 271 35.16 3.91 -3.03
C THR A 271 34.06 2.99 -3.60
N PRO A 272 34.11 2.61 -4.89
CA PRO A 272 33.13 1.72 -5.50
C PRO A 272 33.38 0.25 -5.11
N VAL A 273 33.14 -0.10 -3.84
CA VAL A 273 33.39 -1.44 -3.29
C VAL A 273 32.12 -2.30 -3.16
N THR A 274 32.27 -3.56 -3.58
CA THR A 274 31.31 -4.65 -3.40
C THR A 274 31.00 -4.87 -1.91
N PRO A 275 29.72 -5.07 -1.51
CA PRO A 275 29.39 -5.31 -0.11
C PRO A 275 29.89 -6.68 0.38
N ALA A 276 30.59 -6.67 1.51
CA ALA A 276 30.95 -7.85 2.31
C ALA A 276 29.82 -8.22 3.29
N PRO A 277 29.76 -9.45 3.84
CA PRO A 277 28.49 -10.03 4.28
C PRO A 277 28.09 -9.70 5.73
N THR A 278 26.93 -9.06 5.89
CA THR A 278 26.03 -9.27 7.04
C THR A 278 25.63 -10.77 7.11
N PRO A 279 25.37 -11.37 8.30
CA PRO A 279 24.86 -12.73 8.42
C PRO A 279 23.65 -12.99 7.52
N SER A 280 23.88 -13.79 6.47
CA SER A 280 23.02 -13.78 5.28
C SER A 280 21.87 -14.80 5.39
N THR A 281 20.71 -14.33 5.85
CA THR A 281 19.43 -14.87 5.34
C THR A 281 19.43 -14.66 3.81
N PRO A 282 19.39 -15.72 2.97
CA PRO A 282 19.67 -15.57 1.55
C PRO A 282 18.75 -14.56 0.86
N ALA A 283 19.34 -13.52 0.26
CA ALA A 283 18.61 -12.40 -0.35
C ALA A 283 17.76 -12.85 -1.55
N THR A 284 16.50 -13.20 -1.27
CA THR A 284 15.59 -13.76 -2.26
C THR A 284 15.26 -12.76 -3.37
N PHE A 285 14.93 -13.24 -4.56
CA PHE A 285 14.50 -12.38 -5.66
C PHE A 285 13.58 -13.08 -6.64
N GLN A 286 12.71 -12.33 -7.31
CA GLN A 286 11.79 -12.90 -8.30
C GLN A 286 12.32 -12.83 -9.74
N VAL A 287 12.09 -13.90 -10.50
CA VAL A 287 12.35 -14.00 -11.95
C VAL A 287 11.09 -14.44 -12.69
N TYR A 288 11.01 -14.13 -13.99
CA TYR A 288 9.97 -14.58 -14.90
C TYR A 288 10.54 -15.42 -16.05
N GLY A 289 9.76 -16.38 -16.55
CA GLY A 289 10.11 -17.21 -17.71
C GLY A 289 9.94 -16.51 -19.06
N LYS A 290 10.98 -16.55 -19.90
CA LYS A 290 11.03 -15.96 -21.25
C LYS A 290 10.83 -16.98 -22.39
N GLN A 291 11.02 -18.26 -22.11
CA GLN A 291 11.01 -19.37 -23.07
C GLN A 291 10.34 -20.61 -22.45
N LYS A 292 10.20 -21.69 -23.23
CA LYS A 292 9.82 -23.03 -22.72
C LYS A 292 10.99 -23.64 -21.94
N PHE A 293 10.75 -24.14 -20.73
CA PHE A 293 11.71 -24.95 -19.96
C PHE A 293 11.00 -25.87 -18.95
N TYR A 294 11.77 -26.52 -18.07
CA TYR A 294 11.28 -27.35 -16.97
C TYR A 294 11.95 -26.93 -15.66
N SER A 295 11.29 -27.12 -14.52
CA SER A 295 11.96 -27.24 -13.22
C SER A 295 12.40 -28.67 -12.97
N TYR A 296 13.43 -28.84 -12.13
CA TYR A 296 14.06 -30.12 -11.84
C TYR A 296 14.21 -30.33 -10.33
N GLN A 297 14.19 -31.59 -9.89
CA GLN A 297 14.43 -31.95 -8.48
C GLN A 297 15.87 -31.64 -8.06
N ASN A 298 16.84 -31.88 -8.96
CA ASN A 298 18.26 -31.74 -8.68
C ASN A 298 18.93 -30.69 -9.60
N VAL A 299 20.07 -30.16 -9.16
CA VAL A 299 20.79 -29.05 -9.80
C VAL A 299 21.35 -29.39 -11.20
N ASP A 300 21.69 -30.66 -11.46
CA ASP A 300 22.36 -31.08 -12.71
C ASP A 300 21.43 -31.20 -13.92
N PHE A 301 20.12 -31.41 -13.70
CA PHE A 301 19.05 -31.50 -14.71
C PHE A 301 19.04 -32.79 -15.56
N LYS A 302 18.73 -33.94 -14.98
CA LYS A 302 18.44 -35.16 -15.76
C LYS A 302 17.01 -35.12 -16.34
N LYS A 303 16.78 -35.84 -17.46
CA LYS A 303 15.46 -35.90 -18.13
C LYS A 303 14.37 -36.50 -17.22
N SER A 304 14.74 -37.44 -16.35
CA SER A 304 13.89 -38.11 -15.35
C SER A 304 13.50 -37.22 -14.18
N GLU A 305 14.37 -36.29 -13.75
CA GLU A 305 14.19 -35.42 -12.58
C GLU A 305 13.28 -34.21 -12.84
N ARG A 306 12.51 -34.19 -13.94
CA ARG A 306 11.70 -33.04 -14.36
C ARG A 306 10.40 -32.96 -13.57
N VAL A 307 10.26 -31.93 -12.73
CA VAL A 307 9.08 -31.71 -11.89
C VAL A 307 7.94 -31.09 -12.70
N LYS A 308 8.16 -29.91 -13.29
CA LYS A 308 7.08 -29.13 -13.94
C LYS A 308 7.54 -28.52 -15.26
N LYS A 309 6.67 -28.57 -16.26
CA LYS A 309 6.85 -27.98 -17.59
C LYS A 309 6.31 -26.56 -17.60
N TYR A 310 7.09 -25.62 -18.14
CA TYR A 310 6.68 -24.23 -18.32
C TYR A 310 6.65 -23.87 -19.80
N ALA A 311 5.55 -23.30 -20.26
CA ALA A 311 5.37 -22.84 -21.63
C ALA A 311 5.93 -21.42 -21.83
N LYS A 312 6.31 -21.09 -23.08
CA LYS A 312 6.64 -19.72 -23.45
C LYS A 312 5.36 -18.87 -23.41
N LYS A 313 5.41 -17.73 -22.72
CA LYS A 313 4.29 -16.79 -22.56
C LYS A 313 4.74 -15.33 -22.66
N PRO A 314 3.82 -14.39 -22.96
CA PRO A 314 4.04 -12.94 -22.79
C PRO A 314 4.28 -12.60 -21.31
N SER A 315 4.99 -11.50 -21.00
CA SER A 315 5.41 -11.17 -19.62
C SER A 315 4.26 -11.06 -18.61
N VAL A 316 3.11 -10.55 -19.03
CA VAL A 316 1.85 -10.49 -18.26
C VAL A 316 1.41 -11.85 -17.68
N TYR A 317 1.72 -12.94 -18.36
CA TYR A 317 1.37 -14.31 -17.96
C TYR A 317 2.59 -15.22 -17.87
N ALA A 318 3.80 -14.66 -17.84
CA ALA A 318 5.01 -15.45 -17.70
C ALA A 318 5.01 -16.14 -16.33
N PRO A 319 5.45 -17.40 -16.23
CA PRO A 319 5.60 -18.05 -14.93
C PRO A 319 6.62 -17.26 -14.10
N VAL A 320 6.23 -16.91 -12.87
CA VAL A 320 7.05 -16.18 -11.91
C VAL A 320 7.57 -17.15 -10.85
N PHE A 321 8.80 -16.92 -10.40
CA PHE A 321 9.48 -17.79 -9.44
C PHE A 321 10.24 -16.94 -8.42
N THR A 322 10.09 -17.27 -7.13
CA THR A 322 10.95 -16.73 -6.06
C THR A 322 12.20 -17.60 -5.96
N VAL A 323 13.35 -17.00 -6.26
CA VAL A 323 14.67 -17.62 -6.14
C VAL A 323 15.21 -17.35 -4.73
N VAL A 324 15.62 -18.41 -4.03
CA VAL A 324 16.24 -18.33 -2.70
C VAL A 324 17.76 -18.42 -2.76
N LYS A 325 18.32 -19.15 -3.74
CA LYS A 325 19.76 -19.35 -3.88
C LYS A 325 20.16 -19.40 -5.35
N THR A 326 21.30 -18.80 -5.68
CA THR A 326 22.00 -19.05 -6.95
C THR A 326 23.08 -20.10 -6.71
N THR A 327 23.17 -21.09 -7.59
CA THR A 327 24.07 -22.23 -7.46
C THR A 327 24.55 -22.68 -8.85
N GLN A 328 25.35 -23.74 -8.94
CA GLN A 328 25.88 -24.27 -10.20
C GLN A 328 25.67 -25.79 -10.26
N SER A 329 25.54 -26.34 -11.48
CA SER A 329 25.67 -27.79 -11.70
C SER A 329 27.12 -28.26 -11.50
N LYS A 330 27.34 -29.57 -11.41
CA LYS A 330 28.68 -30.19 -11.38
C LYS A 330 29.57 -29.75 -12.56
N ALA A 331 28.95 -29.40 -13.69
CA ALA A 331 29.59 -28.81 -14.87
C ALA A 331 29.54 -27.27 -14.90
N GLY A 332 29.64 -26.60 -13.73
CA GLY A 332 29.76 -25.14 -13.57
C GLY A 332 28.59 -24.27 -14.09
N THR A 333 27.50 -24.86 -14.59
CA THR A 333 26.44 -24.08 -15.25
C THR A 333 25.50 -23.46 -14.22
N PRO A 334 25.32 -22.12 -14.20
CA PRO A 334 24.47 -21.46 -13.21
C PRO A 334 23.00 -21.90 -13.23
N ARG A 335 22.47 -22.15 -12.03
CA ARG A 335 21.08 -22.50 -11.72
C ARG A 335 20.52 -21.56 -10.65
N TYR A 336 19.20 -21.49 -10.59
CA TYR A 336 18.46 -20.90 -9.47
C TYR A 336 17.74 -22.01 -8.71
N GLN A 337 17.92 -22.06 -7.40
CA GLN A 337 17.08 -22.83 -6.48
C GLN A 337 15.90 -21.96 -6.06
N LEU A 338 14.71 -22.53 -6.09
CA LEU A 338 13.45 -21.85 -5.80
C LEU A 338 13.01 -22.06 -4.36
N SER A 339 12.04 -21.26 -3.92
CA SER A 339 11.41 -21.41 -2.60
C SER A 339 10.64 -22.72 -2.42
N ASP A 340 10.31 -23.43 -3.50
CA ASP A 340 9.74 -24.78 -3.48
C ASP A 340 10.80 -25.90 -3.48
N GLY A 341 12.08 -25.53 -3.27
CA GLY A 341 13.23 -26.45 -3.29
C GLY A 341 13.69 -26.86 -4.70
N THR A 342 12.88 -26.68 -5.74
CA THR A 342 13.23 -27.11 -7.10
C THR A 342 14.22 -26.16 -7.80
N TYR A 343 14.82 -26.62 -8.89
CA TYR A 343 15.85 -25.88 -9.63
C TYR A 343 15.40 -25.49 -11.04
N ILE A 344 15.70 -24.26 -11.45
CA ILE A 344 15.50 -23.73 -12.81
C ILE A 344 16.79 -23.13 -13.38
N THR A 345 16.84 -22.99 -14.71
CA THR A 345 18.01 -22.44 -15.41
C THR A 345 18.18 -20.96 -15.11
N ALA A 346 19.41 -20.52 -14.79
CA ALA A 346 19.72 -19.09 -14.63
C ALA A 346 20.08 -18.39 -15.95
N LYS A 347 20.11 -19.11 -17.09
CA LYS A 347 20.49 -18.54 -18.40
C LYS A 347 19.53 -17.42 -18.81
N SER A 348 20.06 -16.23 -19.04
CA SER A 348 19.32 -14.98 -19.34
C SER A 348 18.45 -15.04 -20.61
N ALA A 349 18.68 -16.00 -21.50
CA ALA A 349 17.81 -16.30 -22.63
C ALA A 349 16.45 -16.90 -22.20
N TYR A 350 16.43 -17.68 -21.10
CA TYR A 350 15.29 -18.44 -20.60
C TYR A 350 14.54 -17.75 -19.45
N VAL A 351 15.24 -16.98 -18.63
CA VAL A 351 14.67 -16.25 -17.47
C VAL A 351 15.17 -14.81 -17.39
N GLY A 352 14.49 -13.95 -16.63
CA GLY A 352 14.98 -12.62 -16.28
C GLY A 352 14.36 -12.11 -14.97
N LYS A 353 15.00 -11.18 -14.26
CA LYS A 353 14.45 -10.58 -13.03
C LYS A 353 13.06 -9.98 -13.30
N LEU A 354 12.08 -10.22 -12.41
CA LEU A 354 10.69 -9.79 -12.59
C LEU A 354 10.54 -8.27 -12.65
N PHE A 355 11.24 -7.58 -11.75
CA PHE A 355 11.16 -6.13 -11.60
C PHE A 355 12.06 -5.38 -12.60
N LEU A 356 11.60 -4.23 -13.08
CA LEU A 356 12.40 -3.25 -13.81
C LEU A 356 13.42 -2.61 -12.86
N ARG A 357 14.62 -2.30 -13.37
CA ARG A 357 15.73 -1.70 -12.59
C ARG A 357 16.38 -0.51 -13.31
N LYS A 358 15.69 0.09 -14.29
CA LYS A 358 16.19 1.20 -15.11
C LYS A 358 15.41 2.48 -14.80
N ASN A 359 16.11 3.59 -14.60
CA ASN A 359 15.52 4.93 -14.54
C ASN A 359 14.89 5.27 -15.90
N VAL A 360 13.62 5.66 -15.91
CA VAL A 360 12.87 6.00 -17.13
C VAL A 360 11.92 7.15 -16.84
N LYS A 361 11.68 8.03 -17.81
CA LYS A 361 10.71 9.14 -17.70
C LYS A 361 9.27 8.72 -18.02
N THR A 362 9.02 7.47 -18.41
CA THR A 362 7.71 6.98 -18.85
C THR A 362 7.59 5.46 -18.70
N LEU A 363 6.41 5.00 -18.29
CA LEU A 363 5.99 3.60 -18.35
C LEU A 363 4.65 3.48 -19.09
N TYR A 364 4.34 2.26 -19.51
CA TYR A 364 3.05 1.89 -20.11
C TYR A 364 2.47 0.67 -19.38
N VAL A 365 1.19 0.74 -19.04
CA VAL A 365 0.44 -0.39 -18.47
C VAL A 365 0.13 -1.42 -19.56
N THR A 366 0.28 -2.71 -19.25
CA THR A 366 0.20 -3.81 -20.22
C THR A 366 -0.61 -5.02 -19.79
N ASN A 367 -0.90 -5.17 -18.49
CA ASN A 367 -1.83 -6.18 -18.00
C ASN A 367 -3.27 -5.85 -18.48
N PRO A 368 -4.06 -6.80 -19.00
CA PRO A 368 -5.44 -6.54 -19.42
C PRO A 368 -6.37 -6.16 -18.26
N ARG A 369 -5.99 -6.47 -17.01
CA ARG A 369 -6.67 -6.02 -15.78
C ARG A 369 -6.22 -4.64 -15.29
N GLY A 370 -5.33 -3.97 -16.01
CA GLY A 370 -4.71 -2.72 -15.57
C GLY A 370 -3.74 -2.88 -14.41
N THR A 371 -3.51 -1.80 -13.67
CA THR A 371 -2.81 -1.76 -12.37
C THR A 371 -3.31 -0.55 -11.59
N TRP A 372 -3.27 -0.58 -10.26
CA TRP A 372 -3.53 0.60 -9.44
C TRP A 372 -2.27 1.46 -9.26
N THR A 373 -2.46 2.75 -8.96
CA THR A 373 -1.50 3.59 -8.24
C THR A 373 -1.73 3.49 -6.73
N HIS A 374 -0.70 3.80 -5.95
CA HIS A 374 -0.72 3.70 -4.49
C HIS A 374 -0.12 4.95 -3.83
N GLY A 375 -0.61 5.27 -2.62
CA GLY A 375 -0.10 6.38 -1.82
C GLY A 375 1.29 6.15 -1.21
N THR A 376 1.70 4.88 -1.02
CA THR A 376 3.03 4.54 -0.46
C THR A 376 3.85 3.64 -1.38
N VAL A 377 5.15 3.52 -1.09
CA VAL A 377 6.06 2.60 -1.78
C VAL A 377 5.75 1.12 -1.48
N MET A 378 5.19 0.81 -0.31
CA MET A 378 5.01 -0.59 0.12
C MET A 378 3.90 -1.31 -0.65
N PHE A 379 2.80 -0.61 -0.92
CA PHE A 379 1.55 -1.15 -1.49
C PHE A 379 0.83 -2.07 -0.48
N TYR A 380 0.61 -1.56 0.74
CA TYR A 380 -0.32 -2.23 1.66
C TYR A 380 -1.74 -2.14 1.09
N TYR A 381 -2.57 -3.13 1.42
CA TYR A 381 -3.91 -3.35 0.86
C TYR A 381 -4.85 -3.62 2.03
N PRO A 382 -6.08 -3.08 2.06
CA PRO A 382 -6.79 -2.43 0.94
C PRO A 382 -6.63 -0.91 0.84
N THR A 383 -6.27 -0.24 1.93
CA THR A 383 -6.41 1.21 2.18
C THR A 383 -5.59 2.14 1.28
N GLN A 384 -4.63 1.62 0.49
CA GLN A 384 -3.70 2.44 -0.31
C GLN A 384 -3.92 2.33 -1.82
N LEU A 385 -5.14 2.01 -2.28
CA LEU A 385 -5.49 1.95 -3.72
C LEU A 385 -6.11 3.27 -4.19
N LEU A 386 -5.38 4.04 -5.01
CA LEU A 386 -5.83 5.38 -5.43
C LEU A 386 -6.54 5.36 -6.79
N HIS A 387 -5.80 5.19 -7.90
CA HIS A 387 -6.38 5.30 -9.25
C HIS A 387 -6.13 4.04 -10.10
N HIS A 388 -7.17 3.53 -10.75
CA HIS A 388 -7.05 2.37 -11.64
C HIS A 388 -6.56 2.79 -13.03
N LEU A 389 -5.37 2.30 -13.40
CA LEU A 389 -4.75 2.55 -14.69
C LEU A 389 -5.04 1.42 -15.66
N ASN A 390 -5.88 1.70 -16.64
CA ASN A 390 -6.27 0.77 -17.70
C ASN A 390 -5.10 0.33 -18.61
N GLN A 391 -5.30 -0.79 -19.33
CA GLN A 391 -4.30 -1.31 -20.27
C GLN A 391 -3.99 -0.28 -21.38
N GLY A 392 -2.70 -0.01 -21.60
CA GLY A 392 -2.23 0.94 -22.60
C GLY A 392 -2.03 2.38 -22.08
N THR A 393 -2.45 2.69 -20.84
CA THR A 393 -2.18 3.98 -20.20
C THR A 393 -0.68 4.26 -20.15
N LYS A 394 -0.29 5.46 -20.59
CA LYS A 394 1.06 6.03 -20.44
C LYS A 394 1.10 6.79 -19.11
N VAL A 395 2.05 6.47 -18.24
CA VAL A 395 2.34 7.28 -17.05
C VAL A 395 3.70 7.97 -17.18
N THR A 396 3.77 9.22 -16.73
CA THR A 396 5.03 9.96 -16.58
C THR A 396 5.67 9.55 -15.26
N VAL A 397 6.97 9.33 -15.25
CA VAL A 397 7.72 8.81 -14.09
C VAL A 397 8.81 9.80 -13.71
N THR A 398 8.90 10.09 -12.41
CA THR A 398 9.90 10.99 -11.81
C THR A 398 11.07 10.18 -11.27
N HIS A 399 10.83 9.22 -10.36
CA HIS A 399 11.88 8.45 -9.68
C HIS A 399 11.68 6.92 -9.76
N LEU A 400 12.78 6.16 -9.73
CA LEU A 400 12.81 4.71 -9.50
C LEU A 400 13.16 4.45 -8.03
N ILE A 401 12.27 3.76 -7.31
CA ILE A 401 12.50 3.34 -5.93
C ILE A 401 12.75 1.83 -5.88
N LYS A 402 13.75 1.42 -5.10
CA LYS A 402 14.13 0.03 -4.87
C LYS A 402 13.77 -0.31 -3.43
N ASN A 403 12.97 -1.35 -3.22
CA ASN A 403 12.74 -1.94 -1.90
C ASN A 403 13.20 -3.40 -1.97
N GLY A 404 14.36 -3.71 -1.36
CA GLY A 404 14.98 -5.03 -1.44
C GLY A 404 15.03 -5.60 -2.88
N PRO A 405 14.37 -6.74 -3.18
CA PRO A 405 14.34 -7.30 -4.52
C PRO A 405 13.32 -6.64 -5.47
N VAL A 406 12.34 -5.92 -4.94
CA VAL A 406 11.24 -5.30 -5.71
C VAL A 406 11.55 -3.85 -6.09
N THR A 407 10.79 -3.32 -7.04
CA THR A 407 10.87 -1.89 -7.41
C THR A 407 9.49 -1.28 -7.58
N ARG A 408 9.45 0.04 -7.39
CA ARG A 408 8.33 0.95 -7.63
C ARG A 408 8.82 2.13 -8.46
N TYR A 409 7.90 2.86 -9.05
CA TYR A 409 8.19 4.12 -9.72
C TYR A 409 7.26 5.20 -9.18
N MET A 410 7.81 6.33 -8.80
CA MET A 410 7.05 7.51 -8.42
C MET A 410 6.57 8.23 -9.69
N LEU A 411 5.34 8.69 -9.68
CA LEU A 411 4.71 9.44 -10.76
C LEU A 411 4.93 10.95 -10.56
N ALA A 412 4.22 11.79 -11.31
CA ALA A 412 4.29 13.25 -11.18
C ALA A 412 3.38 13.79 -10.06
N ASP A 413 2.38 13.00 -9.67
CA ASP A 413 1.37 13.26 -8.62
C ASP A 413 1.78 12.71 -7.25
N GLY A 414 3.08 12.42 -7.04
CA GLY A 414 3.61 11.77 -5.84
C GLY A 414 3.29 10.28 -5.70
N THR A 415 2.24 9.77 -6.35
CA THR A 415 1.80 8.37 -6.20
C THR A 415 2.75 7.37 -6.85
N PHE A 416 2.61 6.10 -6.50
CA PHE A 416 3.53 5.03 -6.89
C PHE A 416 2.87 3.96 -7.77
N ILE A 417 3.60 3.51 -8.81
CA ILE A 417 3.22 2.38 -9.68
C ILE A 417 4.23 1.22 -9.56
N THR A 418 3.76 -0.01 -9.73
CA THR A 418 4.63 -1.21 -9.63
C THR A 418 5.69 -1.25 -10.71
N GLY A 419 6.91 -1.67 -10.38
CA GLY A 419 7.97 -1.96 -11.35
C GLY A 419 7.90 -3.36 -11.98
N ASN A 420 6.83 -4.12 -11.72
CA ASN A 420 6.68 -5.51 -12.16
C ASN A 420 6.39 -5.63 -13.68
N LYS A 421 7.21 -6.40 -14.43
CA LYS A 421 7.09 -6.60 -15.89
C LYS A 421 5.86 -7.39 -16.36
N SER A 422 5.10 -7.98 -15.43
CA SER A 422 3.78 -8.54 -15.71
C SER A 422 2.67 -7.48 -15.73
N TYR A 423 2.96 -6.25 -15.26
CA TYR A 423 2.03 -5.12 -15.23
C TYR A 423 2.47 -3.98 -16.16
N VAL A 424 3.74 -3.55 -16.06
CA VAL A 424 4.26 -2.38 -16.78
C VAL A 424 5.40 -2.71 -17.75
N THR A 425 5.62 -1.83 -18.72
CA THR A 425 6.79 -1.85 -19.62
C THR A 425 7.35 -0.46 -19.86
N THR A 426 8.63 -0.39 -20.22
CA THR A 426 9.31 0.83 -20.70
C THR A 426 9.13 1.06 -22.20
N THR A 427 8.67 0.05 -22.95
CA THR A 427 8.56 0.08 -24.41
C THR A 427 7.11 0.30 -24.83
N LYS A 428 6.83 1.42 -25.52
CA LYS A 428 5.49 1.81 -25.97
C LYS A 428 4.78 0.65 -26.70
N PRO A 429 3.66 0.11 -26.18
CA PRO A 429 2.93 -0.96 -26.85
C PRO A 429 2.30 -0.43 -28.15
N LYS A 430 2.24 -1.28 -29.18
CA LYS A 430 1.51 -0.96 -30.42
C LYS A 430 0.01 -0.92 -30.12
N LYS A 431 -0.54 0.29 -29.97
CA LYS A 431 -1.99 0.52 -29.85
C LYS A 431 -2.68 -0.07 -31.09
N VAL A 432 -3.75 -0.82 -30.86
CA VAL A 432 -4.62 -1.39 -31.89
C VAL A 432 -6.03 -0.93 -31.55
N ILE A 433 -6.63 -0.12 -32.42
CA ILE A 433 -7.97 0.45 -32.20
C ILE A 433 -9.00 -0.30 -33.06
N HIS A 434 -8.66 -0.60 -34.31
CA HIS A 434 -9.55 -1.29 -35.24
C HIS A 434 -8.89 -2.52 -35.88
N VAL A 435 -9.65 -3.61 -36.03
CA VAL A 435 -9.23 -4.82 -36.76
C VAL A 435 -10.31 -5.27 -37.73
N LYS A 436 -9.94 -5.42 -39.01
CA LYS A 436 -10.80 -5.91 -40.09
C LYS A 436 -10.72 -7.43 -40.21
N ALA A 437 -11.87 -8.08 -40.24
CA ALA A 437 -12.01 -9.52 -40.47
C ALA A 437 -11.55 -9.88 -41.89
N ARG A 438 -10.58 -10.80 -42.04
CA ARG A 438 -10.11 -11.24 -43.37
C ARG A 438 -11.12 -12.13 -44.09
N ASP A 439 -11.87 -12.92 -43.34
CA ASP A 439 -13.00 -13.77 -43.76
C ASP A 439 -14.05 -13.74 -42.63
N GLY A 440 -15.07 -14.60 -42.63
CA GLY A 440 -16.05 -14.66 -41.54
C GLY A 440 -15.42 -14.93 -40.17
N ARG A 441 -15.85 -14.23 -39.11
CA ARG A 441 -15.29 -14.36 -37.75
C ARG A 441 -16.38 -14.45 -36.69
N ASN A 442 -16.11 -15.26 -35.67
CA ASN A 442 -16.96 -15.43 -34.50
C ASN A 442 -16.52 -14.48 -33.37
N LEU A 443 -17.50 -13.93 -32.66
CA LEU A 443 -17.40 -13.32 -31.34
C LEU A 443 -17.67 -14.40 -30.27
N TYR A 444 -16.93 -14.33 -29.16
CA TYR A 444 -17.01 -15.28 -28.04
C TYR A 444 -17.12 -14.56 -26.70
N SER A 445 -17.73 -15.16 -25.67
CA SER A 445 -17.80 -14.53 -24.34
C SER A 445 -16.45 -14.52 -23.61
N ASP A 446 -15.66 -15.57 -23.79
CA ASP A 446 -14.41 -15.86 -23.08
C ASP A 446 -13.13 -15.64 -23.92
N VAL A 447 -11.99 -15.56 -23.23
CA VAL A 447 -10.66 -15.32 -23.85
C VAL A 447 -10.06 -16.56 -24.54
N ASN A 448 -10.51 -17.77 -24.18
CA ASN A 448 -10.03 -18.98 -24.85
C ASN A 448 -10.68 -19.13 -26.25
N LEU A 449 -11.86 -18.53 -26.43
CA LEU A 449 -12.79 -18.64 -27.55
C LEU A 449 -13.53 -19.99 -27.57
N THR A 450 -14.05 -20.43 -26.41
CA THR A 450 -14.83 -21.67 -26.31
C THR A 450 -16.32 -21.44 -26.59
N HIS A 451 -16.94 -20.36 -26.09
CA HIS A 451 -18.38 -20.13 -26.22
C HIS A 451 -18.70 -19.09 -27.29
N ARG A 452 -19.19 -19.53 -28.46
CA ARG A 452 -19.55 -18.67 -29.60
C ARG A 452 -20.84 -17.89 -29.33
N LEU A 453 -20.78 -16.57 -29.38
CA LEU A 453 -21.94 -15.68 -29.24
C LEU A 453 -22.56 -15.28 -30.59
N LYS A 454 -21.75 -14.80 -31.54
CA LYS A 454 -22.26 -14.22 -32.81
C LYS A 454 -21.27 -14.42 -33.96
N HIS A 455 -21.78 -14.61 -35.18
CA HIS A 455 -20.97 -14.63 -36.40
C HIS A 455 -21.02 -13.29 -37.14
N TYR A 456 -19.89 -12.89 -37.73
CA TYR A 456 -19.73 -11.67 -38.52
C TYR A 456 -19.12 -12.02 -39.89
N ARG A 457 -19.68 -11.44 -40.96
CA ARG A 457 -19.22 -11.65 -42.34
C ARG A 457 -17.80 -11.10 -42.58
N LYS A 458 -17.17 -11.57 -43.66
CA LYS A 458 -15.89 -11.07 -44.18
C LYS A 458 -15.89 -9.54 -44.28
N GLY A 459 -14.77 -8.91 -43.90
CA GLY A 459 -14.60 -7.46 -43.99
C GLY A 459 -15.21 -6.64 -42.85
N HIS A 460 -15.95 -7.24 -41.90
CA HIS A 460 -16.42 -6.50 -40.71
C HIS A 460 -15.23 -5.92 -39.91
N ILE A 461 -15.40 -4.71 -39.36
CA ILE A 461 -14.37 -4.01 -38.59
C ILE A 461 -14.80 -3.98 -37.13
N PHE A 462 -13.95 -4.56 -36.26
CA PHE A 462 -14.18 -4.55 -34.82
C PHE A 462 -13.35 -3.45 -34.15
N THR A 463 -13.99 -2.67 -33.28
CA THR A 463 -13.30 -1.76 -32.35
C THR A 463 -12.77 -2.54 -31.15
N VAL A 464 -11.46 -2.46 -30.95
CA VAL A 464 -10.69 -3.15 -29.90
C VAL A 464 -10.65 -2.27 -28.66
N LYS A 465 -11.15 -2.80 -27.54
CA LYS A 465 -11.07 -2.15 -26.22
C LYS A 465 -9.75 -2.46 -25.51
N SER A 466 -9.29 -3.70 -25.57
CA SER A 466 -8.03 -4.18 -24.96
C SER A 466 -7.51 -5.45 -25.65
N TRP A 467 -6.31 -5.92 -25.31
CA TRP A 467 -5.77 -7.19 -25.78
C TRP A 467 -5.42 -8.14 -24.63
N ASP A 468 -5.65 -9.42 -24.84
CA ASP A 468 -5.42 -10.48 -23.85
C ASP A 468 -4.83 -11.73 -24.53
N TYR A 469 -4.62 -12.82 -23.80
CA TYR A 469 -4.05 -14.08 -24.29
C TYR A 469 -4.81 -15.28 -23.74
N SER A 470 -5.19 -16.22 -24.62
CA SER A 470 -5.80 -17.48 -24.20
C SER A 470 -4.90 -18.24 -23.22
N HIS A 471 -5.49 -19.09 -22.37
CA HIS A 471 -4.75 -19.90 -21.38
C HIS A 471 -3.88 -19.08 -20.40
N GLY A 472 -4.23 -17.82 -20.14
CA GLY A 472 -3.45 -16.85 -19.34
C GLY A 472 -2.80 -17.45 -18.09
N HIS A 473 -3.57 -18.15 -17.25
CA HIS A 473 -3.06 -18.72 -15.98
C HIS A 473 -2.48 -20.15 -16.10
N ASN A 474 -2.79 -20.92 -17.14
CA ASN A 474 -2.28 -22.29 -17.30
C ASN A 474 -0.80 -22.29 -17.75
N LEU A 475 0.14 -22.42 -16.80
CA LEU A 475 1.58 -22.30 -17.06
C LEU A 475 2.16 -23.36 -18.02
N SER A 476 1.47 -24.48 -18.23
CA SER A 476 1.92 -25.61 -19.07
C SER A 476 1.62 -25.44 -20.57
N VAL A 477 0.79 -24.45 -20.92
CA VAL A 477 0.25 -24.20 -22.28
C VAL A 477 0.57 -22.77 -22.73
N SER A 478 0.96 -22.57 -24.00
CA SER A 478 1.19 -21.24 -24.55
C SER A 478 -0.12 -20.53 -24.91
N GLY A 479 -0.17 -19.22 -24.67
CA GLY A 479 -1.31 -18.38 -24.98
C GLY A 479 -1.22 -17.70 -26.35
N THR A 480 -2.37 -17.55 -27.02
CA THR A 480 -2.49 -16.83 -28.30
C THR A 480 -3.21 -15.51 -28.08
N LYS A 481 -2.75 -14.42 -28.72
CA LYS A 481 -3.35 -13.09 -28.59
C LYS A 481 -4.84 -13.10 -28.97
N ARG A 482 -5.63 -12.36 -28.19
CA ARG A 482 -7.04 -12.03 -28.38
C ARG A 482 -7.22 -10.52 -28.32
N TYR A 483 -8.33 -10.04 -28.89
CA TYR A 483 -8.80 -8.68 -28.68
C TYR A 483 -10.14 -8.72 -27.96
N LYS A 484 -10.28 -7.94 -26.89
CA LYS A 484 -11.58 -7.62 -26.30
C LYS A 484 -12.26 -6.58 -27.19
N VAL A 485 -13.52 -6.81 -27.49
CA VAL A 485 -14.37 -5.95 -28.32
C VAL A 485 -15.71 -5.73 -27.61
N ALA A 486 -16.65 -5.00 -28.22
CA ALA A 486 -18.01 -4.93 -27.70
C ALA A 486 -18.62 -6.36 -27.61
N GLY A 487 -19.25 -6.69 -26.48
CA GLY A 487 -19.92 -7.98 -26.25
C GLY A 487 -19.02 -9.21 -26.06
N GLY A 488 -17.68 -9.12 -26.16
CA GLY A 488 -16.86 -10.34 -26.05
C GLY A 488 -15.40 -10.22 -26.50
N TYR A 489 -14.86 -11.33 -27.00
CA TYR A 489 -13.50 -11.48 -27.53
C TYR A 489 -13.50 -12.03 -28.96
N ILE A 490 -12.45 -11.68 -29.71
CA ILE A 490 -12.13 -12.22 -31.03
C ILE A 490 -10.66 -12.66 -31.11
N THR A 491 -10.33 -13.44 -32.14
CA THR A 491 -8.95 -13.86 -32.42
C THR A 491 -8.04 -12.67 -32.77
N GLY A 492 -6.87 -12.60 -32.13
CA GLY A 492 -5.82 -11.62 -32.44
C GLY A 492 -4.79 -12.11 -33.46
N ASN A 493 -5.04 -13.23 -34.14
CA ASN A 493 -4.12 -13.83 -35.12
C ASN A 493 -4.04 -12.98 -36.41
N PRO A 494 -2.87 -12.47 -36.83
CA PRO A 494 -2.73 -11.63 -38.02
C PRO A 494 -3.02 -12.35 -39.36
N LYS A 495 -3.04 -13.69 -39.38
CA LYS A 495 -3.54 -14.50 -40.51
C LYS A 495 -5.07 -14.42 -40.63
N LEU A 496 -5.79 -14.12 -39.55
CA LEU A 496 -7.25 -14.12 -39.48
C LEU A 496 -7.88 -12.72 -39.42
N VAL A 497 -7.18 -11.73 -38.87
CA VAL A 497 -7.58 -10.32 -38.84
C VAL A 497 -6.45 -9.41 -39.33
N LYS A 498 -6.80 -8.27 -39.95
CA LYS A 498 -5.86 -7.22 -40.37
C LYS A 498 -6.06 -6.00 -39.47
N ILE A 499 -5.00 -5.49 -38.85
CA ILE A 499 -5.05 -4.19 -38.16
C ILE A 499 -5.28 -3.11 -39.24
N VAL A 500 -6.25 -2.24 -39.01
CA VAL A 500 -6.51 -1.06 -39.84
C VAL A 500 -6.27 0.20 -39.00
N LYS A 501 -6.16 1.36 -39.66
CA LYS A 501 -6.23 2.66 -38.97
C LYS A 501 -7.67 2.88 -38.54
#